data_AF-A0A522TAQ0-F1
#
_entry.id   AF-A0A522TAQ0-F1
#
_cell.length_a   1.000
_cell.length_b   1.000
_cell.length_c   1.000
_cell.angle_alpha   90.00
_cell.angle_beta   90.00
_cell.angle_gamma   90.00
#
_symmetry.space_group_name_H-M   'P 1'
#
loop_
_entity.id
_entity.type
_entity.pdbx_description
1 polymer ?
#
loop_
_entity_poly.entity_id
_entity_poly.type
_entity_poly.pdbx_seq_one_letter_code
_entity_poly.pdbx_strand_id
1 'polypeptide(L)'
;MVRLQGGDPMLFGRGAEEVAALESTGIAWEVIPGVSAATGVAAAAGIALTARGVASGVRILSGHAPLPAAPAPGSETLVLLMAAAQLAERTTELVAQGWDPATPAALIERGTLRRERRFFASLGDIAAQAQRAQLQSPALLITGAVAAPRKLARPQRVRHEIPPGLILMAHGSPLPGWQQGVVQLAQELAAPGQFTYAAFLPPVAPSLANAVQAAREQRVRRLVVVPYFLAPGLHVQRDLPALVAAEQRRDPRLRITVAASLQGHPALRTAVLARAEEALLQSS
;
A
#
# COMPACT_ATOMS: atom_id res chain seq x y z
N MET A 1 3.17 -19.75 10.70
CA MET A 1 4.29 -18.99 10.10
C MET A 1 3.78 -18.30 8.84
N VAL A 2 4.24 -17.09 8.52
CA VAL A 2 3.85 -16.38 7.28
C VAL A 2 5.11 -16.02 6.49
N ARG A 3 5.13 -16.39 5.20
CA ARG A 3 6.16 -15.99 4.24
C ARG A 3 5.59 -14.92 3.32
N LEU A 4 5.93 -13.66 3.59
CA LEU A 4 5.48 -12.54 2.77
C LEU A 4 6.37 -12.39 1.52
N GLN A 5 5.75 -12.38 0.34
CA GLN A 5 6.42 -12.18 -0.93
C GLN A 5 5.87 -10.93 -1.65
N GLY A 6 6.70 -10.32 -2.51
CA GLY A 6 6.30 -9.17 -3.30
C GLY A 6 5.59 -9.59 -4.59
N GLY A 7 4.44 -8.98 -4.90
CA GLY A 7 3.68 -9.31 -6.10
C GLY A 7 2.83 -10.55 -5.90
N ASP A 8 2.90 -11.48 -6.86
CA ASP A 8 2.23 -12.78 -6.78
C ASP A 8 3.27 -13.90 -6.55
N PRO A 9 3.11 -14.78 -5.53
CA PRO A 9 4.10 -15.80 -5.21
C PRO A 9 4.39 -16.79 -6.36
N MET A 10 3.40 -17.00 -7.22
CA MET A 10 3.45 -18.01 -8.28
C MET A 10 3.97 -17.45 -9.61
N LEU A 11 4.25 -16.15 -9.71
CA LEU A 11 4.78 -15.51 -10.92
C LEU A 11 6.20 -14.96 -10.69
N PHE A 12 7.20 -15.74 -11.08
CA PHE A 12 8.63 -15.45 -10.86
C PHE A 12 9.02 -15.20 -9.39
N GLY A 13 8.18 -15.61 -8.44
CA GLY A 13 8.41 -15.51 -6.99
C GLY A 13 9.07 -16.75 -6.37
N ARG A 14 9.30 -17.80 -7.17
CA ARG A 14 9.79 -19.13 -6.72
C ARG A 14 8.84 -19.85 -5.75
N GLY A 15 7.54 -19.50 -5.77
CA GLY A 15 6.54 -20.12 -4.91
C GLY A 15 6.40 -21.62 -5.13
N ALA A 16 6.57 -22.11 -6.36
CA ALA A 16 6.52 -23.54 -6.66
C ALA A 16 7.63 -24.33 -5.96
N GLU A 17 8.86 -23.80 -5.95
CA GLU A 17 9.99 -24.43 -5.25
C GLU A 17 9.82 -24.39 -3.72
N GLU A 18 9.30 -23.29 -3.17
CA GLU A 18 8.98 -23.20 -1.74
C GLU A 18 7.88 -24.22 -1.35
N VAL A 19 6.81 -24.34 -2.16
CA VAL A 19 5.74 -25.32 -1.94
C VAL A 19 6.27 -26.75 -1.99
N ALA A 20 7.06 -27.11 -3.00
CA ALA A 20 7.62 -28.46 -3.13
C ALA A 20 8.47 -28.86 -1.91
N ALA A 21 9.23 -27.91 -1.34
CA ALA A 21 9.99 -28.12 -0.12
C ALA A 21 9.08 -28.41 1.09
N LEU A 22 7.98 -27.67 1.25
CA LEU A 22 6.99 -27.89 2.31
C LEU A 22 6.28 -29.24 2.16
N GLU A 23 5.91 -29.61 0.93
CA GLU A 23 5.29 -30.91 0.64
C GLU A 23 6.21 -32.08 0.99
N SER A 24 7.49 -32.01 0.61
CA SER A 24 8.49 -33.05 0.91
C SER A 24 8.73 -33.27 2.41
N THR A 25 8.32 -32.32 3.26
CA THR A 25 8.46 -32.38 4.72
C THR A 25 7.13 -32.57 5.46
N GLY A 26 6.01 -32.71 4.72
CA GLY A 26 4.68 -32.90 5.29
C GLY A 26 4.12 -31.66 6.02
N ILE A 27 4.64 -30.47 5.73
CA ILE A 27 4.17 -29.22 6.34
C ILE A 27 2.96 -28.71 5.55
N ALA A 28 1.82 -28.54 6.24
CA ALA A 28 0.62 -27.95 5.64
C ALA A 28 0.85 -26.49 5.22
N TRP A 29 0.33 -26.12 4.06
CA TRP A 29 0.55 -24.81 3.45
C TRP A 29 -0.69 -24.30 2.70
N GLU A 30 -0.75 -23.00 2.48
CA GLU A 30 -1.74 -22.32 1.64
C GLU A 30 -1.04 -21.20 0.87
N VAL A 31 -1.39 -21.03 -0.42
CA VAL A 31 -0.94 -19.89 -1.23
C VAL A 31 -2.05 -18.85 -1.26
N ILE A 32 -1.73 -17.64 -0.77
CA ILE A 32 -2.60 -16.47 -0.89
C ILE A 32 -2.19 -15.70 -2.15
N PRO A 33 -3.06 -15.61 -3.19
CA PRO A 33 -2.73 -14.92 -4.43
C PRO A 33 -2.46 -13.42 -4.21
N GLY A 34 -1.55 -12.87 -5.02
CA GLY A 34 -1.16 -11.47 -4.95
C GLY A 34 -1.40 -10.73 -6.26
N VAL A 35 -1.31 -9.40 -6.21
CA VAL A 35 -1.32 -8.58 -7.43
C VAL A 35 0.11 -8.49 -7.96
N SER A 36 0.39 -9.22 -9.05
CA SER A 36 1.68 -9.16 -9.72
C SER A 36 2.03 -7.73 -10.18
N ALA A 37 3.32 -7.38 -10.12
CA ALA A 37 3.82 -6.13 -10.68
C ALA A 37 3.45 -5.98 -12.17
N ALA A 38 3.40 -7.08 -12.94
CA ALA A 38 3.06 -7.06 -14.35
C ALA A 38 1.70 -6.38 -14.60
N THR A 39 0.68 -6.73 -13.82
CA THR A 39 -0.69 -6.21 -13.98
C THR A 39 -0.93 -4.97 -13.13
N GLY A 40 -0.51 -4.97 -11.86
CA GLY A 40 -0.75 -3.88 -10.92
C GLY A 40 -0.02 -2.59 -11.31
N VAL A 41 1.25 -2.68 -11.70
CA VAL A 41 2.03 -1.50 -12.13
C VAL A 41 1.52 -0.99 -13.47
N ALA A 42 1.21 -1.87 -14.43
CA ALA A 42 0.63 -1.47 -15.71
C ALA A 42 -0.69 -0.70 -15.52
N ALA A 43 -1.61 -1.24 -14.72
CA ALA A 43 -2.88 -0.59 -14.41
C ALA A 43 -2.67 0.78 -13.72
N ALA A 44 -1.79 0.87 -12.71
CA ALA A 44 -1.46 2.12 -12.04
C ALA A 44 -0.75 3.13 -12.98
N ALA A 45 -0.04 2.63 -13.99
CA ALA A 45 0.56 3.43 -15.05
C ALA A 45 -0.46 3.94 -16.07
N GLY A 46 -1.69 3.40 -16.06
CA GLY A 46 -2.72 3.68 -17.05
C GLY A 46 -2.49 2.93 -18.37
N ILE A 47 -1.80 1.78 -18.32
CA ILE A 47 -1.50 0.95 -19.49
C ILE A 47 -2.36 -0.31 -19.41
N ALA A 48 -3.34 -0.42 -20.30
CA ALA A 48 -4.13 -1.63 -20.44
C ALA A 48 -3.30 -2.66 -21.22
N LEU A 49 -2.95 -3.79 -20.60
CA LEU A 49 -2.12 -4.80 -21.25
C LEU A 49 -2.81 -5.47 -22.45
N THR A 50 -4.14 -5.44 -22.49
CA THR A 50 -4.94 -5.84 -23.65
C THR A 50 -5.86 -4.71 -24.08
N ALA A 51 -6.15 -4.65 -25.38
CA ALA A 51 -7.12 -3.72 -25.93
C ALA A 51 -7.67 -4.28 -27.24
N ARG A 52 -9.00 -4.27 -27.39
CA ARG A 52 -9.68 -4.74 -28.60
C ARG A 52 -9.14 -3.99 -29.83
N GLY A 53 -8.77 -4.75 -30.87
CA GLY A 53 -8.19 -4.21 -32.10
C GLY A 53 -6.76 -3.66 -31.96
N VAL A 54 -6.11 -3.85 -30.81
CA VAL A 54 -4.73 -3.37 -30.54
C VAL A 54 -3.83 -4.50 -30.06
N ALA A 55 -4.22 -5.22 -29.01
CA ALA A 55 -3.47 -6.35 -28.46
C ALA A 55 -4.45 -7.37 -27.87
N SER A 56 -4.43 -8.59 -28.41
CA SER A 56 -5.34 -9.67 -28.00
C SER A 56 -4.73 -10.62 -26.97
N GLY A 57 -3.41 -10.55 -26.77
CA GLY A 57 -2.67 -11.36 -25.81
C GLY A 57 -1.63 -10.55 -25.04
N VAL A 58 -1.16 -11.14 -23.95
CA VAL A 58 -0.08 -10.60 -23.11
C VAL A 58 0.91 -11.72 -22.85
N ARG A 59 2.20 -11.44 -23.04
CA ARG A 59 3.29 -12.33 -22.68
C ARG A 59 4.10 -11.72 -21.55
N ILE A 60 4.22 -12.43 -20.44
CA ILE A 60 5.00 -12.00 -19.28
C ILE A 60 6.25 -12.85 -19.21
N LEU A 61 7.42 -12.23 -19.32
CA LEU A 61 8.72 -12.91 -19.28
C LEU A 61 9.60 -12.31 -18.18
N SER A 62 10.59 -13.09 -17.74
CA SER A 62 11.71 -12.56 -16.96
C SER A 62 12.76 -12.01 -17.92
N GLY A 63 13.15 -10.75 -17.72
CA GLY A 63 14.25 -10.10 -18.41
C GLY A 63 15.62 -10.41 -17.80
N HIS A 64 15.71 -11.26 -16.77
CA HIS A 64 16.98 -11.63 -16.15
C HIS A 64 17.83 -12.55 -17.04
N ALA A 65 17.17 -13.45 -17.78
CA ALA A 65 17.80 -14.39 -18.71
C ALA A 65 17.49 -14.00 -20.17
N PRO A 66 18.26 -14.50 -21.15
CA PRO A 66 17.98 -14.29 -22.57
C PRO A 66 16.53 -14.62 -22.92
N LEU A 67 15.92 -13.78 -23.77
CA LEU A 67 14.51 -13.96 -24.09
C LEU A 67 14.31 -15.21 -24.97
N PRO A 68 13.27 -16.02 -24.71
CA PRO A 68 12.80 -17.01 -25.69
C PRO A 68 12.34 -16.28 -26.96
N ALA A 69 12.08 -17.04 -28.03
CA ALA A 69 11.53 -16.49 -29.27
C ALA A 69 10.30 -15.61 -28.97
N ALA A 70 10.44 -14.33 -29.31
CA ALA A 70 9.42 -13.32 -29.09
C ALA A 70 8.19 -13.62 -29.97
N PRO A 71 6.98 -13.22 -29.53
CA PRO A 71 5.80 -13.33 -30.37
C PRO A 71 5.98 -12.48 -31.63
N ALA A 72 5.21 -12.82 -32.68
CA ALA A 72 5.17 -12.02 -33.89
C ALA A 72 4.93 -10.54 -33.54
N PRO A 73 5.77 -9.61 -34.05
CA PRO A 73 5.68 -8.19 -33.72
C PRO A 73 4.25 -7.66 -33.89
N GLY A 74 3.75 -6.94 -32.88
CA GLY A 74 2.44 -6.27 -32.92
C GLY A 74 1.21 -7.12 -32.58
N SER A 75 1.35 -8.43 -32.33
CA SER A 75 0.20 -9.31 -31.97
C SER A 75 -0.13 -9.34 -30.48
N GLU A 76 0.89 -9.18 -29.63
CA GLU A 76 0.81 -9.28 -28.17
C GLU A 76 1.49 -8.08 -27.49
N THR A 77 1.06 -7.79 -26.27
CA THR A 77 1.81 -6.92 -25.36
C THR A 77 2.87 -7.75 -24.65
N LEU A 78 4.13 -7.29 -24.67
CA LEU A 78 5.20 -7.95 -23.95
C LEU A 78 5.50 -7.20 -22.65
N VAL A 79 5.56 -7.94 -21.54
CA VAL A 79 5.88 -7.43 -20.21
C VAL A 79 7.12 -8.14 -19.71
N LEU A 80 8.21 -7.41 -19.49
CA LEU A 80 9.45 -7.94 -18.91
C LEU A 80 9.57 -7.52 -17.45
N LEU A 81 9.49 -8.51 -16.56
CA LEU A 81 9.88 -8.37 -15.15
C LEU A 81 11.39 -8.47 -15.02
N MET A 82 11.97 -7.85 -13.99
CA MET A 82 13.41 -7.98 -13.69
C MET A 82 14.35 -7.52 -14.81
N ALA A 83 13.89 -6.66 -15.72
CA ALA A 83 14.66 -6.25 -16.91
C ALA A 83 15.63 -5.09 -16.67
N ALA A 84 15.64 -4.49 -15.48
CA ALA A 84 16.36 -3.23 -15.24
C ALA A 84 17.87 -3.31 -15.54
N ALA A 85 18.54 -4.37 -15.06
CA ALA A 85 19.98 -4.53 -15.22
C ALA A 85 20.37 -4.92 -16.67
N GLN A 86 19.54 -5.72 -17.34
CA GLN A 86 19.78 -6.20 -18.71
C GLN A 86 19.01 -5.40 -19.77
N LEU A 87 18.51 -4.20 -19.45
CA LEU A 87 17.53 -3.51 -20.32
C LEU A 87 18.05 -3.32 -21.75
N ALA A 88 19.29 -2.86 -21.92
CA ALA A 88 19.89 -2.64 -23.23
C ALA A 88 20.04 -3.94 -24.04
N GLU A 89 20.44 -5.03 -23.39
CA GLU A 89 20.54 -6.35 -24.01
C GLU A 89 19.16 -6.84 -24.44
N ARG A 90 18.17 -6.78 -23.54
CA ARG A 90 16.79 -7.24 -23.81
C ARG A 90 16.12 -6.44 -24.94
N THR A 91 16.31 -5.12 -25.03
CA THR A 91 15.78 -4.32 -26.15
C THR A 91 16.47 -4.67 -27.46
N THR A 92 17.79 -4.92 -27.43
CA THR A 92 18.56 -5.31 -28.61
C THR A 92 18.16 -6.70 -29.12
N GLU A 93 17.98 -7.66 -28.21
CA GLU A 93 17.50 -9.01 -28.52
C GLU A 93 16.13 -8.96 -29.21
N LEU A 94 15.19 -8.15 -28.72
CA LEU A 94 13.87 -8.02 -29.35
C LEU A 94 13.95 -7.46 -30.77
N VAL A 95 14.76 -6.43 -31.00
CA VAL A 95 14.99 -5.87 -32.34
C VAL A 95 15.63 -6.90 -33.26
N ALA A 96 16.63 -7.65 -32.78
CA ALA A 96 17.26 -8.73 -33.54
C ALA A 96 16.28 -9.87 -33.87
N GLN A 97 15.27 -10.09 -33.03
CA GLN A 97 14.16 -11.03 -33.28
C GLN A 97 13.06 -10.46 -34.19
N GLY A 98 13.26 -9.27 -34.76
CA GLY A 98 12.39 -8.68 -35.77
C GLY A 98 11.36 -7.67 -35.26
N TRP A 99 11.43 -7.25 -33.99
CA TRP A 99 10.58 -6.16 -33.50
C TRP A 99 11.00 -4.82 -34.10
N ASP A 100 10.03 -4.03 -34.53
CA ASP A 100 10.26 -2.68 -35.03
C ASP A 100 10.86 -1.82 -33.89
N PRO A 101 12.04 -1.19 -34.06
CA PRO A 101 12.62 -0.27 -33.08
C PRO A 101 11.70 0.89 -32.70
N ALA A 102 10.79 1.29 -33.59
CA ALA A 102 9.78 2.32 -33.35
C ALA A 102 8.62 1.85 -32.46
N THR A 103 8.55 0.56 -32.12
CA THR A 103 7.50 0.01 -31.25
C THR A 103 7.45 0.78 -29.93
N PRO A 104 6.28 1.23 -29.47
CA PRO A 104 6.17 1.93 -28.19
C PRO A 104 6.62 1.06 -27.01
N ALA A 105 7.37 1.68 -26.10
CA ALA A 105 7.83 1.08 -24.86
C ALA A 105 7.58 2.01 -23.67
N ALA A 106 7.17 1.41 -22.55
CA ALA A 106 7.00 2.07 -21.27
C ALA A 106 7.84 1.35 -20.22
N LEU A 107 8.66 2.11 -19.50
CA LEU A 107 9.49 1.61 -18.42
C LEU A 107 9.05 2.26 -17.11
N ILE A 108 8.68 1.44 -16.14
CA ILE A 108 8.14 1.89 -14.86
C ILE A 108 9.03 1.39 -13.73
N GLU A 109 9.75 2.32 -13.11
CA GLU A 109 10.57 2.06 -11.94
C GLU A 109 9.78 2.28 -10.66
N ARG A 110 9.97 1.39 -9.67
CA ARG A 110 9.32 1.48 -8.36
C ARG A 110 7.81 1.66 -8.49
N GLY A 111 7.21 0.91 -9.42
CA GLY A 111 5.78 0.97 -9.74
C GLY A 111 4.91 0.89 -8.49
N THR A 112 3.85 1.70 -8.44
CA THR A 112 2.92 1.92 -7.32
C THR A 112 3.50 2.59 -6.06
N LEU A 113 4.83 2.73 -5.95
CA LEU A 113 5.47 3.35 -4.80
C LEU A 113 5.52 4.89 -4.90
N ARG A 114 5.90 5.55 -3.80
CA ARG A 114 5.98 7.03 -3.72
C ARG A 114 7.01 7.64 -4.67
N ARG A 115 8.10 6.92 -4.94
CA ARG A 115 9.21 7.35 -5.82
C ARG A 115 9.12 6.70 -7.21
N GLU A 116 7.91 6.37 -7.65
CA GLU A 116 7.69 5.83 -8.98
C GLU A 116 8.18 6.81 -10.06
N ARG A 117 8.97 6.31 -11.02
CA ARG A 117 9.35 7.05 -12.23
C ARG A 117 8.84 6.29 -13.45
N ARG A 118 8.40 7.03 -14.47
CA ARG A 118 7.85 6.46 -15.71
C ARG A 118 8.59 7.07 -16.89
N PHE A 119 9.04 6.22 -17.78
CA PHE A 119 9.70 6.60 -19.04
C PHE A 119 8.89 6.03 -20.19
N PHE A 120 8.67 6.83 -21.22
CA PHE A 120 7.97 6.43 -22.43
C PHE A 120 8.85 6.82 -23.61
N ALA A 121 9.17 5.85 -24.45
CA ALA A 121 9.99 6.03 -25.65
C ALA A 121 9.71 4.90 -26.65
N SER A 122 10.44 4.89 -27.75
CA SER A 122 10.50 3.74 -28.65
C SER A 122 11.30 2.59 -28.00
N LEU A 123 11.12 1.36 -28.48
CA LEU A 123 11.89 0.20 -28.07
C LEU A 123 13.39 0.41 -28.31
N GLY A 124 13.76 1.08 -29.40
CA GLY A 124 15.15 1.42 -29.71
C GLY A 124 15.78 2.45 -28.77
N ASP A 125 14.98 3.36 -28.20
CA ASP A 125 15.50 4.49 -27.40
C ASP A 125 15.38 4.32 -25.89
N ILE A 126 14.48 3.46 -25.41
CA ILE A 126 14.11 3.37 -24.00
C ILE A 126 15.30 3.00 -23.09
N ALA A 127 16.23 2.17 -23.58
CA ALA A 127 17.43 1.79 -22.84
C ALA A 127 18.39 2.98 -22.64
N ALA A 128 18.62 3.78 -23.68
CA ALA A 128 19.45 4.98 -23.60
C ALA A 128 18.82 6.04 -22.68
N GLN A 129 17.49 6.20 -22.72
CA GLN A 129 16.77 7.07 -21.80
C GLN A 129 16.92 6.62 -20.34
N ALA A 130 16.77 5.32 -20.07
CA ALA A 130 16.93 4.73 -18.75
C ALA A 130 18.34 4.92 -18.20
N GLN A 131 19.37 4.75 -19.04
CA GLN A 131 20.77 4.95 -18.66
C GLN A 131 21.03 6.41 -18.25
N ARG A 132 20.60 7.38 -19.06
CA ARG A 132 20.74 8.82 -18.74
C ARG A 132 20.03 9.18 -17.43
N ALA A 133 18.90 8.53 -17.14
CA ALA A 133 18.14 8.73 -15.91
C ALA A 133 18.64 7.92 -14.71
N GLN A 134 19.72 7.15 -14.88
CA GLN A 134 20.29 6.25 -13.86
C GLN A 134 19.23 5.33 -13.25
N LEU A 135 18.47 4.63 -14.10
CA LEU A 135 17.42 3.69 -13.69
C LEU A 135 17.94 2.71 -12.62
N GLN A 136 17.13 2.47 -11.60
CA GLN A 136 17.40 1.45 -10.58
C GLN A 136 16.33 0.36 -10.61
N SER A 137 16.67 -0.80 -10.04
CA SER A 137 15.69 -1.82 -9.69
C SER A 137 14.81 -1.39 -8.51
N PRO A 138 13.56 -1.88 -8.42
CA PRO A 138 12.85 -2.70 -9.41
C PRO A 138 12.26 -1.85 -10.54
N ALA A 139 12.29 -2.38 -11.77
CA ALA A 139 11.63 -1.77 -12.92
C ALA A 139 10.91 -2.82 -13.80
N LEU A 140 9.80 -2.38 -14.40
CA LEU A 140 8.97 -3.14 -15.32
C LEU A 140 9.07 -2.52 -16.72
N LEU A 141 9.42 -3.32 -17.73
CA LEU A 141 9.30 -2.89 -19.13
C LEU A 141 7.99 -3.45 -19.70
N ILE A 142 7.24 -2.60 -20.39
CA ILE A 142 6.06 -2.97 -21.18
C ILE A 142 6.29 -2.47 -22.60
N THR A 143 6.19 -3.32 -23.60
CA THR A 143 6.36 -2.95 -25.01
C THR A 143 5.26 -3.54 -25.88
N GLY A 144 4.93 -2.84 -26.96
CA GLY A 144 3.82 -3.12 -27.86
C GLY A 144 2.89 -1.91 -28.01
N ALA A 145 1.91 -2.02 -28.90
CA ALA A 145 1.04 -0.90 -29.28
C ALA A 145 0.30 -0.26 -28.08
N VAL A 146 0.01 -1.01 -27.02
CA VAL A 146 -0.64 -0.49 -25.81
C VAL A 146 0.25 0.40 -24.94
N ALA A 147 1.58 0.31 -25.09
CA ALA A 147 2.53 1.14 -24.36
C ALA A 147 2.63 2.56 -24.92
N ALA A 148 2.04 2.81 -26.11
CA ALA A 148 1.90 4.16 -26.64
C ALA A 148 1.19 5.05 -25.62
N PRO A 149 1.68 6.29 -25.38
CA PRO A 149 1.01 7.23 -24.48
C PRO A 149 -0.40 7.56 -24.98
N ARG A 150 -1.40 6.79 -24.55
CA ARG A 150 -2.81 7.15 -24.77
C ARG A 150 -3.18 8.24 -23.77
N LYS A 151 -3.98 9.22 -24.22
CA LYS A 151 -4.77 10.08 -23.33
C LYS A 151 -5.89 9.26 -22.70
N LEU A 152 -5.56 8.19 -21.97
CA LEU A 152 -6.47 7.69 -20.95
C LEU A 152 -6.53 8.79 -19.90
N ALA A 153 -7.73 9.16 -19.46
CA ALA A 153 -7.87 10.02 -18.30
C ALA A 153 -6.96 9.43 -17.22
N ARG A 154 -5.95 10.21 -16.79
CA ARG A 154 -5.03 9.72 -15.76
C ARG A 154 -5.92 9.21 -14.63
N PRO A 155 -5.78 7.94 -14.20
CA PRO A 155 -6.48 7.51 -13.00
C PRO A 155 -6.11 8.57 -11.97
N GLN A 156 -7.11 9.34 -11.53
CA GLN A 156 -6.85 10.30 -10.47
C GLN A 156 -6.34 9.41 -9.35
N ARG A 157 -5.04 9.52 -9.01
CA ARG A 157 -4.56 8.92 -7.78
C ARG A 157 -5.55 9.44 -6.77
N VAL A 158 -6.36 8.55 -6.21
CA VAL A 158 -7.08 8.84 -4.99
C VAL A 158 -5.93 9.14 -4.03
N ARG A 159 -5.59 10.43 -3.95
CA ARG A 159 -4.65 10.90 -2.95
C ARG A 159 -5.36 10.42 -1.71
N HIS A 160 -4.76 9.45 -1.03
CA HIS A 160 -4.99 9.35 0.39
C HIS A 160 -4.57 10.74 0.85
N GLU A 161 -5.57 11.60 1.06
CA GLU A 161 -5.42 12.86 1.76
C GLU A 161 -4.49 12.57 2.93
N ILE A 162 -3.57 13.49 3.27
CA ILE A 162 -2.76 13.34 4.50
C ILE A 162 -3.73 12.82 5.56
N PRO A 163 -3.58 11.56 6.01
CA PRO A 163 -4.62 10.94 6.80
C PRO A 163 -4.80 11.82 8.03
N PRO A 164 -6.05 12.06 8.42
CA PRO A 164 -6.31 12.94 9.56
C PRO A 164 -5.48 12.44 10.74
N GLY A 165 -4.94 13.37 11.53
CA GLY A 165 -4.26 12.99 12.76
C GLY A 165 -5.23 12.24 13.67
N LEU A 166 -4.75 11.18 14.30
CA LEU A 166 -5.57 10.31 15.13
C LEU A 166 -5.44 10.72 16.60
N ILE A 167 -6.58 10.86 17.28
CA ILE A 167 -6.62 11.02 18.73
C ILE A 167 -7.41 9.86 19.32
N LEU A 168 -6.76 9.00 20.11
CA LEU A 168 -7.45 8.00 20.92
C LEU A 168 -7.96 8.66 22.19
N MET A 169 -9.28 8.71 22.38
CA MET A 169 -9.91 9.28 23.56
C MET A 169 -10.37 8.17 24.49
N ALA A 170 -9.76 8.03 25.66
CA ALA A 170 -10.10 7.01 26.66
C ALA A 170 -10.58 7.63 27.97
N HIS A 171 -11.08 6.79 28.89
CA HIS A 171 -11.35 7.25 30.25
C HIS A 171 -10.05 7.65 30.94
N GLY A 172 -10.06 8.69 31.76
CA GLY A 172 -8.94 8.92 32.69
C GLY A 172 -9.08 8.05 33.93
N SER A 173 -7.96 7.58 34.49
CA SER A 173 -7.91 7.05 35.85
C SER A 173 -6.78 7.74 36.63
N PRO A 174 -6.99 8.06 37.92
CA PRO A 174 -5.93 8.53 38.81
C PRO A 174 -4.95 7.42 39.22
N LEU A 175 -5.26 6.15 38.94
CA LEU A 175 -4.39 5.03 39.23
C LEU A 175 -3.12 5.07 38.34
N PRO A 176 -1.92 5.02 38.92
CA PRO A 176 -0.68 4.94 38.16
C PRO A 176 -0.69 3.76 37.18
N GLY A 177 -0.17 3.96 35.98
CA GLY A 177 -0.02 2.91 34.98
C GLY A 177 -1.27 2.60 34.15
N TRP A 178 -2.47 2.99 34.58
CA TRP A 178 -3.72 2.69 33.85
C TRP A 178 -3.70 3.23 32.41
N GLN A 179 -3.12 4.42 32.22
CA GLN A 179 -3.07 5.11 30.93
C GLN A 179 -2.05 4.49 29.96
N GLN A 180 -1.09 3.71 30.47
CA GLN A 180 0.06 3.24 29.70
C GLN A 180 -0.36 2.38 28.51
N GLY A 181 -1.34 1.50 28.67
CA GLY A 181 -1.83 0.66 27.57
C GLY A 181 -2.42 1.48 26.41
N VAL A 182 -3.15 2.56 26.71
CA VAL A 182 -3.73 3.44 25.68
C VAL A 182 -2.65 4.29 25.01
N VAL A 183 -1.68 4.79 25.79
CA VAL A 183 -0.53 5.52 25.26
C VAL A 183 0.30 4.63 24.33
N GLN A 184 0.58 3.39 24.75
CA GLN A 184 1.31 2.42 23.95
C GLN A 184 0.56 2.09 22.66
N LEU A 185 -0.76 1.84 22.73
CA LEU A 185 -1.57 1.62 21.54
C LEU A 185 -1.52 2.80 20.56
N ALA A 186 -1.58 4.05 21.08
CA ALA A 186 -1.42 5.24 20.23
C ALA A 186 -0.04 5.30 19.54
N GLN A 187 1.03 4.84 20.22
CA GLN A 187 2.36 4.75 19.63
C GLN A 187 2.44 3.65 18.57
N GLU A 188 1.84 2.49 18.81
CA GLU A 188 1.80 1.37 17.86
C GLU A 188 1.00 1.71 16.59
N LEU A 189 -0.06 2.52 16.72
CA LEU A 189 -0.85 3.00 15.58
C LEU A 189 -0.16 4.14 14.80
N ALA A 190 0.89 4.76 15.34
CA ALA A 190 1.54 5.89 14.71
C ALA A 190 2.38 5.44 13.51
N ALA A 191 1.99 5.87 12.30
CA ALA A 191 2.83 5.71 11.11
C ALA A 191 3.82 6.88 10.97
N PRO A 192 5.00 6.70 10.31
CA PRO A 192 5.97 7.77 10.11
C PRO A 192 5.36 9.01 9.46
N GLY A 193 5.48 10.15 10.16
CA GLY A 193 4.93 11.44 9.70
C GLY A 193 3.42 11.62 9.87
N GLN A 194 2.74 10.71 10.58
CA GLN A 194 1.34 10.88 10.99
C GLN A 194 1.27 11.29 12.45
N PHE A 195 0.37 12.22 12.75
CA PHE A 195 0.06 12.60 14.12
C PHE A 195 -0.85 11.55 14.75
N THR A 196 -0.40 10.92 15.82
CA THR A 196 -1.23 10.06 16.68
C THR A 196 -1.01 10.46 18.13
N TYR A 197 -2.09 10.54 18.91
CA TYR A 197 -2.03 11.05 20.27
C TYR A 197 -3.06 10.36 21.17
N ALA A 198 -2.67 9.97 22.39
CA ALA A 198 -3.60 9.48 23.40
C ALA A 198 -4.08 10.64 24.27
N ALA A 199 -5.39 10.76 24.46
CA ALA A 199 -6.02 11.75 25.33
C ALA A 199 -7.05 11.10 26.25
N PHE A 200 -7.27 11.72 27.40
CA PHE A 200 -8.10 11.20 28.46
C PHE A 200 -9.18 12.20 28.88
N LEU A 201 -10.30 11.68 29.36
CA LEU A 201 -11.36 12.52 29.91
C LEU A 201 -10.86 13.22 31.19
N PRO A 202 -11.28 14.49 31.43
CA PRO A 202 -10.98 15.19 32.67
C PRO A 202 -11.36 14.37 33.91
N PRO A 203 -10.63 14.53 35.04
CA PRO A 203 -9.56 15.51 35.28
C PRO A 203 -8.17 15.06 34.83
N VAL A 204 -8.05 13.95 34.11
CA VAL A 204 -6.77 13.33 33.77
C VAL A 204 -6.16 13.95 32.52
N ALA A 205 -4.86 14.24 32.58
CA ALA A 205 -4.06 14.72 31.45
C ALA A 205 -3.23 13.57 30.84
N PRO A 206 -2.87 13.65 29.55
CA PRO A 206 -3.23 14.71 28.59
C PRO A 206 -4.71 14.67 28.18
N SER A 207 -5.33 15.85 28.09
CA SER A 207 -6.72 16.03 27.66
C SER A 207 -6.85 16.21 26.14
N LEU A 208 -8.07 16.23 25.61
CA LEU A 208 -8.32 16.56 24.20
C LEU A 208 -7.69 17.91 23.80
N ALA A 209 -7.72 18.91 24.70
CA ALA A 209 -7.11 20.22 24.45
C ALA A 209 -5.59 20.11 24.29
N ASN A 210 -4.93 19.25 25.08
CA ASN A 210 -3.49 19.00 24.94
C ASN A 210 -3.17 18.31 23.61
N ALA A 211 -3.98 17.34 23.21
CA ALA A 211 -3.83 16.67 21.92
C ALA A 211 -4.01 17.63 20.73
N VAL A 212 -5.03 18.50 20.80
CA VAL A 212 -5.27 19.53 19.77
C VAL A 212 -4.12 20.54 19.71
N GLN A 213 -3.57 20.94 20.85
CA GLN A 213 -2.39 21.81 20.89
C GLN A 213 -1.18 21.16 20.21
N ALA A 214 -0.86 19.91 20.56
CA ALA A 214 0.23 19.17 19.93
C ALA A 214 0.01 18.98 18.41
N ALA A 215 -1.23 18.76 17.98
CA ALA A 215 -1.60 18.69 16.57
C ALA A 215 -1.34 20.01 15.83
N ARG A 216 -1.63 21.15 16.46
CA ARG A 216 -1.37 22.48 15.90
C ARG A 216 0.13 22.75 15.71
N GLU A 217 0.95 22.37 16.68
CA GLU A 217 2.41 22.49 16.60
C GLU A 217 2.97 21.71 15.39
N GLN A 218 2.37 20.56 15.09
CA GLN A 218 2.70 19.74 13.91
C GLN A 218 1.94 20.14 12.63
N ARG A 219 1.23 21.27 12.64
CA ARG A 219 0.45 21.83 11.51
C ARG A 219 -0.64 20.88 10.97
N VAL A 220 -1.16 20.01 11.82
CA VAL A 220 -2.28 19.11 11.48
C VAL A 220 -3.58 19.91 11.53
N ARG A 221 -4.35 19.85 10.43
CA ARG A 221 -5.62 20.60 10.28
C ARG A 221 -6.86 19.72 10.24
N ARG A 222 -6.67 18.40 10.18
CA ARG A 222 -7.74 17.41 10.20
C ARG A 222 -7.43 16.38 11.27
N LEU A 223 -8.35 16.18 12.18
CA LEU A 223 -8.25 15.23 13.28
C LEU A 223 -9.44 14.29 13.27
N VAL A 224 -9.20 13.02 13.57
CA VAL A 224 -10.23 12.06 13.92
C VAL A 224 -10.02 11.68 15.37
N VAL A 225 -11.05 11.90 16.19
CA VAL A 225 -11.10 11.45 17.57
C VAL A 225 -11.82 10.11 17.59
N VAL A 226 -11.12 9.05 17.99
CA VAL A 226 -11.67 7.71 18.15
C VAL A 226 -11.95 7.48 19.64
N PRO A 227 -13.23 7.32 20.03
CA PRO A 227 -13.57 6.98 21.40
C PRO A 227 -13.16 5.53 21.71
N TYR A 228 -12.11 5.37 22.52
CA TYR A 228 -11.61 4.08 23.00
C TYR A 228 -12.44 3.58 24.20
N PHE A 229 -13.73 3.33 23.95
CA PHE A 229 -14.69 2.82 24.93
C PHE A 229 -15.41 1.59 24.37
N LEU A 230 -15.49 0.52 25.17
CA LEU A 230 -16.26 -0.69 24.83
C LEU A 230 -17.74 -0.58 25.21
N ALA A 231 -18.06 0.31 26.16
CA ALA A 231 -19.41 0.70 26.55
C ALA A 231 -19.40 2.20 26.89
N PRO A 232 -19.68 3.09 25.93
CA PRO A 232 -19.73 4.52 26.19
C PRO A 232 -20.93 4.84 27.09
N GLY A 233 -20.67 5.29 28.32
CA GLY A 233 -21.72 5.84 29.19
C GLY A 233 -22.30 7.15 28.62
N LEU A 234 -23.46 7.57 29.14
CA LEU A 234 -24.14 8.82 28.75
C LEU A 234 -23.21 10.05 28.81
N HIS A 235 -22.30 10.09 29.78
CA HIS A 235 -21.29 11.13 29.92
C HIS A 235 -20.34 11.20 28.72
N VAL A 236 -19.88 10.07 28.19
CA VAL A 236 -18.99 10.04 27.02
C VAL A 236 -19.72 10.51 25.76
N GLN A 237 -20.96 10.06 25.57
CA GLN A 237 -21.77 10.42 24.41
C GLN A 237 -22.12 11.91 24.35
N ARG A 238 -22.25 12.56 25.50
CA ARG A 238 -22.58 14.00 25.60
C ARG A 238 -21.34 14.89 25.68
N ASP A 239 -20.37 14.52 26.51
CA ASP A 239 -19.28 15.42 26.89
C ASP A 239 -18.20 15.48 25.81
N LEU A 240 -17.94 14.39 25.07
CA LEU A 240 -16.96 14.39 23.98
C LEU A 240 -17.35 15.32 22.81
N PRO A 241 -18.60 15.29 22.29
CA PRO A 241 -19.04 16.28 21.32
C PRO A 241 -18.91 17.73 21.81
N ALA A 242 -19.18 18.00 23.08
CA ALA A 242 -19.04 19.34 23.66
C ALA A 242 -17.58 19.81 23.70
N LEU A 243 -16.66 18.94 24.09
CA LEU A 243 -15.21 19.20 24.09
C LEU A 243 -14.69 19.47 22.67
N VAL A 244 -15.13 18.66 21.69
CA VAL A 244 -14.77 18.84 20.28
C VAL A 244 -15.31 20.16 19.73
N ALA A 245 -16.56 20.48 20.01
CA ALA A 245 -17.17 21.74 19.58
C ALA A 245 -16.45 22.96 20.20
N ALA A 246 -15.97 22.85 21.44
CA ALA A 246 -15.17 23.90 22.07
C ALA A 246 -13.85 24.14 21.34
N GLU A 247 -13.14 23.09 20.93
CA GLU A 247 -11.88 23.23 20.18
C GLU A 247 -12.08 23.71 18.74
N GLN A 248 -13.15 23.30 18.07
CA GLN A 248 -13.52 23.81 16.75
C GLN A 248 -13.91 25.30 16.78
N ARG A 249 -14.59 25.76 17.84
CA ARG A 249 -14.86 27.20 18.02
C ARG A 249 -13.60 28.02 18.23
N ARG A 250 -12.58 27.44 18.90
CA ARG A 250 -11.28 28.09 19.12
C ARG A 250 -10.44 28.20 17.85
N ASP A 251 -10.55 27.24 16.93
CA ASP A 251 -9.87 27.28 15.62
C ASP A 251 -10.80 26.79 14.49
N PRO A 252 -11.49 27.70 13.79
CA PRO A 252 -12.39 27.35 12.69
C PRO A 252 -11.71 26.66 11.50
N ARG A 253 -10.38 26.68 11.41
CA ARG A 253 -9.62 26.02 10.35
C ARG A 253 -9.31 24.55 10.68
N LEU A 254 -9.47 24.16 11.95
CA LEU A 254 -9.26 22.80 12.42
C LEU A 254 -10.55 22.00 12.24
N ARG A 255 -10.49 20.94 11.44
CA ARG A 255 -11.61 20.00 11.27
C ARG A 255 -11.40 18.81 12.19
N ILE A 256 -12.29 18.63 13.16
CA ILE A 256 -12.28 17.48 14.07
C ILE A 256 -13.51 16.61 13.77
N THR A 257 -13.30 15.34 13.48
CA THR A 257 -14.39 14.36 13.30
C THR A 257 -14.36 13.37 14.46
N VAL A 258 -15.51 13.07 15.06
CA VAL A 258 -15.62 12.04 16.10
C VAL A 258 -16.10 10.75 15.43
N ALA A 259 -15.32 9.68 15.56
CA ALA A 259 -15.70 8.36 15.07
C ALA A 259 -16.69 7.67 16.02
N ALA A 260 -17.30 6.58 15.55
CA ALA A 260 -18.01 5.67 16.46
C ALA A 260 -17.02 5.08 17.49
N SER A 261 -17.53 4.79 18.70
CA SER A 261 -16.75 4.07 19.70
C SER A 261 -16.43 2.65 19.24
N LEU A 262 -15.53 1.97 19.94
CA LEU A 262 -15.22 0.57 19.64
C LEU A 262 -16.40 -0.39 19.89
N GLN A 263 -17.38 -0.03 20.72
CA GLN A 263 -18.56 -0.85 20.97
C GLN A 263 -19.19 -1.37 19.66
N GLY A 264 -19.39 -2.69 19.58
CA GLY A 264 -20.05 -3.34 18.44
C GLY A 264 -19.17 -3.50 17.19
N HIS A 265 -17.90 -3.07 17.22
CA HIS A 265 -17.00 -3.24 16.08
C HIS A 265 -16.70 -4.74 15.85
N PRO A 266 -16.83 -5.27 14.61
CA PRO A 266 -16.68 -6.71 14.34
C PRO A 266 -15.33 -7.30 14.80
N ALA A 267 -14.25 -6.52 14.71
CA ALA A 267 -12.92 -6.96 15.15
C ALA A 267 -12.82 -7.24 16.67
N LEU A 268 -13.68 -6.66 17.51
CA LEU A 268 -13.68 -6.97 18.94
C LEU A 268 -14.10 -8.41 19.20
N ARG A 269 -15.04 -8.96 18.42
CA ARG A 269 -15.43 -10.37 18.50
C ARG A 269 -14.21 -11.25 18.24
N THR A 270 -13.46 -10.97 17.17
CA THR A 270 -12.24 -11.69 16.82
C THR A 270 -11.20 -11.58 17.93
N ALA A 271 -10.98 -10.39 18.49
CA ALA A 271 -10.01 -10.18 19.56
C ALA A 271 -10.37 -10.95 20.84
N VAL A 272 -11.65 -10.97 21.23
CA VAL A 272 -12.13 -11.71 22.41
C VAL A 272 -11.92 -13.22 22.21
N LEU A 273 -12.28 -13.76 21.05
CA LEU A 273 -12.07 -15.18 20.74
C LEU A 273 -10.58 -15.55 20.76
N ALA A 274 -9.72 -14.72 20.17
CA ALA A 274 -8.28 -14.95 20.18
C ALA A 274 -7.68 -14.98 21.60
N ARG A 275 -8.17 -14.12 22.51
CA ARG A 275 -7.75 -14.15 23.93
C ARG A 275 -8.22 -15.43 24.64
N ALA A 276 -9.44 -15.89 24.35
CA ALA A 276 -9.97 -17.12 24.93
C ALA A 276 -9.16 -18.35 24.47
N GLU A 277 -8.84 -18.42 23.18
CA GLU A 277 -7.97 -19.47 22.63
C GLU A 277 -6.58 -19.46 23.27
N GLU A 278 -5.96 -18.29 23.42
CA GLU A 278 -4.64 -18.18 24.07
C GLU A 278 -4.67 -18.68 25.52
N ALA A 279 -5.71 -18.35 26.27
CA ALA A 279 -5.86 -18.82 27.66
C ALA A 279 -6.02 -20.35 27.75
N LEU A 280 -6.76 -20.95 26.82
CA LEU A 280 -6.93 -22.41 26.75
C LEU A 280 -5.61 -23.13 26.42
N LEU A 281 -4.80 -22.53 25.53
CA LEU A 281 -3.48 -23.07 25.18
C LEU A 281 -2.46 -22.97 26.31
N GLN A 282 -2.56 -21.95 27.17
CA GLN A 282 -1.67 -21.78 28.33
C GLN A 282 -2.06 -22.65 29.54
N SER A 283 -3.25 -23.24 29.52
CA SER A 283 -3.77 -24.11 30.59
C SER A 283 -3.68 -25.61 30.27
N SER A 284 -3.05 -25.95 29.15
CA SER A 284 -2.75 -27.33 28.68
C SER A 284 -1.26 -27.64 28.83
#